data_AF-A0A1Q6MB37-F1
#
_entry.id   AF-A0A1Q6MB37-F1
#
_cell.length_a   1.000
_cell.length_b   1.000
_cell.length_c   1.000
_cell.angle_alpha   90.00
_cell.angle_beta   90.00
_cell.angle_gamma   90.00
#
_symmetry.space_group_name_H-M   'P 1'
#
loop_
_entity.id
_entity.type
_entity.pdbx_description
1 polymer ?
#
loop_
_entity_poly.entity_id
_entity_poly.type
_entity_poly.pdbx_seq_one_letter_code
_entity_poly.pdbx_strand_id
1 'polypeptide(L)'
;MSIETKKIEINYQNALEVNPSYFSKWYHLSDNMKDPSYSDYAKLYLVSGYVSADESRKSAYYFGISDKYNDNLSDTGIKTVIKGVYLMNHLNIKEDNVLSDIFYNYYGDDIKISLYCSLYQFDSQNHGWKIFPFETTLKEA
;
A
#
# COMPACT_ATOMS: atom_id res chain seq x y z
N MET A 1 12.70 -31.03 22.40
CA MET A 1 12.95 -30.51 21.04
C MET A 1 12.72 -29.02 21.06
N SER A 2 13.78 -28.22 21.02
CA SER A 2 13.69 -26.78 20.80
C SER A 2 13.56 -26.54 19.30
N ILE A 3 12.46 -25.90 18.87
CA ILE A 3 12.31 -25.47 17.49
C ILE A 3 13.17 -24.22 17.34
N GLU A 4 14.31 -24.33 16.66
CA GLU A 4 15.03 -23.16 16.18
C GLU A 4 14.13 -22.44 15.17
N THR A 5 13.55 -21.33 15.57
CA THR A 5 12.95 -20.37 14.64
C THR A 5 14.07 -19.80 13.79
N LYS A 6 14.21 -20.34 12.57
CA LYS A 6 15.09 -19.79 11.55
C LYS A 6 14.62 -18.37 11.25
N LYS A 7 15.39 -17.38 11.68
CA LYS A 7 15.12 -15.97 11.41
C LYS A 7 15.21 -15.79 9.89
N ILE A 8 14.07 -15.51 9.24
CA ILE A 8 14.07 -15.22 7.80
C ILE A 8 14.72 -13.84 7.65
N GLU A 9 15.96 -13.80 7.18
CA GLU A 9 16.59 -12.56 6.76
C GLU A 9 16.00 -12.15 5.41
N ILE A 10 15.31 -11.00 5.40
CA ILE A 10 14.76 -10.43 4.17
C ILE A 10 15.94 -9.87 3.38
N ASN A 11 16.18 -10.40 2.18
CA ASN A 11 17.17 -9.83 1.27
C ASN A 11 16.58 -8.64 0.52
N TYR A 12 16.82 -7.45 1.05
CA TYR A 12 16.36 -6.17 0.49
C TYR A 12 17.01 -5.79 -0.85
N GLN A 13 18.13 -6.42 -1.25
CA GLN A 13 18.85 -6.08 -2.49
C GLN A 13 18.12 -6.53 -3.77
N ASN A 14 17.22 -7.51 -3.66
CA ASN A 14 16.48 -8.04 -4.81
C ASN A 14 15.09 -7.40 -4.99
N ALA A 15 14.79 -6.34 -4.24
CA ALA A 15 13.49 -5.68 -4.35
C ALA A 15 13.36 -4.97 -5.70
N LEU A 16 12.17 -5.04 -6.28
CA LEU A 16 11.83 -4.23 -7.44
C LEU A 16 11.38 -2.85 -6.99
N GLU A 17 12.13 -1.82 -7.37
CA GLU A 17 11.75 -0.44 -7.12
C GLU A 17 10.62 -0.01 -8.06
N VAL A 18 9.54 0.51 -7.49
CA VAL A 18 8.34 0.89 -8.21
C VAL A 18 7.66 2.10 -7.56
N ASN A 19 6.85 2.82 -8.35
CA ASN A 19 5.86 3.75 -7.80
C ASN A 19 4.53 3.02 -7.57
N PRO A 20 3.60 3.56 -6.74
CA PRO A 20 2.28 2.98 -6.52
C PRO A 20 1.49 2.64 -7.80
N SER A 21 1.59 3.45 -8.87
CA SER A 21 0.89 3.18 -10.13
C SER A 21 1.34 1.91 -10.84
N TYR A 22 2.52 1.38 -10.52
CA TYR A 22 2.98 0.11 -11.08
C TYR A 22 1.99 -1.03 -10.84
N PHE A 23 1.31 -1.03 -9.68
CA PHE A 23 0.37 -2.07 -9.31
C PHE A 23 -0.92 -2.00 -10.14
N SER A 24 -1.24 -0.85 -10.76
CA SER A 24 -2.44 -0.68 -11.58
C SER A 24 -2.45 -1.53 -12.86
N LYS A 25 -1.30 -2.11 -13.24
CA LYS A 25 -1.19 -3.03 -14.37
C LYS A 25 -1.91 -4.36 -14.12
N TRP A 26 -2.15 -4.70 -12.85
CA TRP A 26 -3.02 -5.78 -12.42
C TRP A 26 -4.32 -5.13 -11.95
N TYR A 27 -5.46 -5.63 -12.37
CA TYR A 27 -6.73 -5.00 -12.06
C TYR A 27 -7.91 -5.91 -12.32
N HIS A 28 -9.01 -5.61 -11.62
CA HIS A 28 -10.27 -6.33 -11.73
C HIS A 28 -11.34 -5.28 -12.03
N LEU A 29 -11.47 -4.89 -13.30
CA LEU A 29 -12.45 -3.88 -13.75
C LEU A 29 -13.57 -4.56 -14.53
N SER A 30 -14.77 -4.61 -13.94
CA SER A 30 -15.93 -5.26 -14.55
C SER A 30 -15.60 -6.72 -14.95
N ASP A 31 -15.72 -7.08 -16.22
CA ASP A 31 -15.44 -8.42 -16.73
C ASP A 31 -13.96 -8.63 -17.13
N ASN A 32 -13.13 -7.58 -17.01
CA ASN A 32 -11.71 -7.64 -17.33
C ASN A 32 -10.89 -7.84 -16.06
N MET A 33 -10.38 -9.05 -15.89
CA MET A 33 -9.51 -9.43 -14.79
C MET A 33 -8.09 -9.71 -15.28
N LYS A 34 -7.12 -9.05 -14.68
CA LYS A 34 -5.71 -9.29 -14.88
C LYS A 34 -5.02 -9.42 -13.54
N ASP A 35 -4.74 -10.66 -13.17
CA ASP A 35 -4.09 -11.00 -11.91
C ASP A 35 -2.57 -10.94 -11.99
N PRO A 36 -1.89 -10.72 -10.85
CA PRO A 36 -0.48 -10.99 -10.72
C PRO A 36 -0.18 -12.49 -10.83
N SER A 37 0.99 -12.83 -11.37
CA SER A 37 1.49 -14.19 -11.26
C SER A 37 1.87 -14.50 -9.81
N TYR A 38 2.03 -15.78 -9.47
CA TYR A 38 2.57 -16.18 -8.16
C TYR A 38 3.93 -15.51 -7.85
N SER A 39 4.79 -15.39 -8.88
CA SER A 39 6.09 -14.72 -8.76
C SER A 39 5.94 -13.24 -8.39
N ASP A 40 4.90 -12.56 -8.88
CA ASP A 40 4.63 -11.18 -8.52
C ASP A 40 4.13 -11.05 -7.09
N TYR A 41 3.23 -11.93 -6.63
CA TYR A 41 2.82 -11.97 -5.22
C TYR A 41 3.99 -12.25 -4.26
N ALA A 42 4.92 -13.12 -4.65
CA ALA A 42 6.09 -13.48 -3.84
C ALA A 42 7.23 -12.45 -3.91
N LYS A 43 7.12 -11.43 -4.76
CA LYS A 43 8.18 -10.43 -4.97
C LYS A 43 8.20 -9.42 -3.84
N LEU A 44 9.41 -9.02 -3.46
CA LEU A 44 9.63 -7.86 -2.61
C LEU A 44 9.66 -6.60 -3.47
N TYR A 45 8.92 -5.58 -3.07
CA TYR A 45 8.89 -4.28 -3.74
C TYR A 45 9.49 -3.23 -2.83
N LEU A 46 10.19 -2.25 -3.41
CA LEU A 46 10.51 -0.98 -2.78
C LEU A 46 9.58 0.05 -3.39
N VAL A 47 8.61 0.53 -2.62
CA VAL A 47 7.59 1.47 -3.10
C VAL A 47 7.91 2.85 -2.59
N SER A 48 7.92 3.82 -3.51
CA SER A 48 8.16 5.23 -3.19
C SER A 48 7.00 6.12 -3.65
N GLY A 49 6.44 6.93 -2.76
CA GLY A 49 5.29 7.78 -3.05
C GLY A 49 4.87 8.64 -1.86
N TYR A 50 3.66 9.20 -1.91
CA TYR A 50 3.14 10.12 -0.90
C TYR A 50 2.06 9.42 -0.07
N VAL A 51 2.05 9.66 1.24
CA VAL A 51 0.99 9.13 2.10
C VAL A 51 -0.32 9.82 1.75
N SER A 52 -1.33 9.01 1.46
CA SER A 52 -2.69 9.47 1.23
C SER A 52 -3.63 8.74 2.18
N ALA A 53 -4.80 9.32 2.43
CA ALA A 53 -5.85 8.68 3.21
C ALA A 53 -7.17 8.66 2.42
N ASP A 54 -7.88 7.54 2.47
CA ASP A 54 -9.29 7.48 2.07
C ASP A 54 -10.17 7.77 3.30
N GLU A 55 -10.68 9.01 3.38
CA GLU A 55 -11.59 9.47 4.42
C GLU A 55 -13.07 9.32 4.04
N SER A 56 -13.39 8.75 2.87
CA SER A 56 -14.78 8.59 2.42
C SER A 56 -15.60 7.67 3.34
N ARG A 57 -14.92 6.91 4.20
CA ARG A 57 -15.48 5.99 5.19
C ARG A 57 -15.60 6.72 6.52
N LYS A 58 -16.83 7.16 6.84
CA LYS A 58 -17.14 7.89 8.08
C LYS A 58 -16.49 7.21 9.30
N SER A 59 -15.72 7.99 10.06
CA SER A 59 -15.12 7.63 11.36
C SER A 59 -13.88 6.73 11.32
N ALA A 60 -13.18 6.61 10.18
CA ALA A 60 -11.89 5.92 10.15
C ALA A 60 -10.96 6.40 9.02
N TYR A 61 -9.66 6.27 9.27
CA TYR A 61 -8.58 6.53 8.32
C TYR A 61 -8.14 5.23 7.66
N TYR A 62 -7.96 5.28 6.34
CA TYR A 62 -7.42 4.19 5.53
C TYR A 62 -6.19 4.72 4.81
N PHE A 63 -5.01 4.45 5.34
CA PHE A 63 -3.77 4.94 4.74
C PHE A 63 -3.34 4.11 3.54
N GLY A 64 -2.63 4.79 2.65
CA GLY A 64 -2.06 4.24 1.45
C GLY A 64 -0.93 5.13 0.93
N ILE A 65 -0.38 4.74 -0.21
CA ILE A 65 0.67 5.46 -0.92
C ILE A 65 0.18 5.75 -2.34
N SER A 66 0.37 6.97 -2.80
CA SER A 66 0.04 7.44 -4.15
C SER A 66 1.27 7.96 -4.89
N ASP A 67 1.18 8.01 -6.22
CA ASP A 67 2.22 8.58 -7.08
C ASP A 67 2.41 10.09 -6.87
N LYS A 68 1.34 10.79 -6.46
CA LYS A 68 1.29 12.25 -6.34
C LYS A 68 0.78 12.67 -4.97
N TYR A 69 1.30 13.79 -4.49
CA TYR A 69 0.78 14.47 -3.33
C TYR A 69 -0.71 14.79 -3.49
N ASN A 70 -1.51 14.54 -2.45
CA ASN A 70 -2.97 14.70 -2.42
C ASN A 70 -3.75 13.96 -3.53
N ASP A 71 -3.26 12.79 -3.96
CA ASP A 71 -4.03 11.90 -4.84
C ASP A 71 -5.01 11.02 -4.02
N ASN A 72 -6.00 10.44 -4.70
CA ASN A 72 -7.04 9.64 -4.04
C ASN A 72 -6.69 8.15 -4.00
N LEU A 73 -7.02 7.52 -2.88
CA LEU A 73 -6.95 6.06 -2.70
C LEU A 73 -8.28 5.36 -2.99
N SER A 74 -9.31 6.08 -3.42
CA SER A 74 -10.62 5.49 -3.72
C SER A 74 -11.29 6.26 -4.85
N ASP A 75 -11.96 5.55 -5.74
CA ASP A 75 -12.76 6.13 -6.83
C ASP A 75 -14.20 5.58 -6.82
N THR A 76 -14.81 5.49 -5.64
CA THR A 76 -16.20 5.02 -5.44
C THR A 76 -17.16 5.53 -6.53
N GLY A 77 -17.58 4.61 -7.41
CA GLY A 77 -18.52 4.88 -8.50
C GLY A 77 -17.92 4.99 -9.90
N ILE A 78 -16.60 5.14 -10.05
CA ILE A 78 -15.89 5.04 -11.33
C ILE A 78 -15.24 3.65 -11.39
N LYS A 79 -15.46 2.90 -12.47
CA LYS A 79 -14.79 1.60 -12.70
C LYS A 79 -13.38 1.82 -13.25
N THR A 80 -12.55 2.65 -12.62
CA THR A 80 -11.14 2.82 -12.99
C THR A 80 -10.25 2.24 -11.93
N VAL A 81 -9.01 1.90 -12.30
CA VAL A 81 -8.04 1.47 -11.30
C VAL A 81 -7.33 2.72 -10.83
N ILE A 82 -7.36 2.94 -9.53
CA ILE A 82 -6.60 4.02 -8.92
C ILE A 82 -5.11 3.71 -8.99
N LYS A 83 -4.29 4.76 -9.06
CA LYS A 83 -2.84 4.64 -9.17
C LYS A 83 -2.13 4.56 -7.82
N GLY A 84 -2.89 4.31 -6.74
CA GLY A 84 -2.39 4.18 -5.37
C GLY A 84 -2.49 2.75 -4.85
N VAL A 85 -1.87 2.53 -3.69
CA VAL A 85 -1.94 1.27 -2.95
C VAL A 85 -2.32 1.53 -1.49
N TYR A 86 -3.18 0.70 -0.95
CA TYR A 86 -3.55 0.68 0.47
C TYR A 86 -2.49 -0.05 1.31
N LEU A 87 -2.28 0.42 2.52
CA LEU A 87 -1.41 -0.20 3.52
C LEU A 87 -2.25 -1.13 4.39
N MET A 88 -2.15 -2.45 4.19
CA MET A 88 -3.10 -3.43 4.73
C MET A 88 -3.31 -3.36 6.26
N ASN A 89 -2.26 -3.09 7.03
CA ASN A 89 -2.34 -2.99 8.49
C ASN A 89 -2.78 -1.60 8.99
N HIS A 90 -2.90 -0.64 8.09
CA HIS A 90 -3.24 0.76 8.37
C HIS A 90 -4.61 1.13 7.78
N LEU A 91 -5.48 0.13 7.67
CA LEU A 91 -6.86 0.29 7.27
C LEU A 91 -7.74 0.41 8.51
N ASN A 92 -8.77 1.23 8.42
CA ASN A 92 -9.77 1.40 9.47
C ASN A 92 -9.18 1.86 10.82
N ILE A 93 -8.19 2.74 10.77
CA ILE A 93 -7.63 3.36 11.99
C ILE A 93 -8.65 4.35 12.52
N LYS A 94 -9.04 4.18 13.78
CA LYS A 94 -9.97 5.10 14.44
C LYS A 94 -9.35 6.49 14.53
N GLU A 95 -10.18 7.52 14.43
CA GLU A 95 -9.78 8.91 14.56
C GLU A 95 -8.96 9.17 15.84
N ASP A 96 -9.38 8.64 16.98
CA ASP A 96 -8.65 8.76 18.25
C ASP A 96 -7.24 8.13 18.24
N ASN A 97 -6.98 7.20 17.32
CA ASN A 97 -5.71 6.48 17.20
C ASN A 97 -4.85 6.96 16.03
N VAL A 98 -5.35 7.87 15.18
CA VAL A 98 -4.66 8.23 13.93
C VAL A 98 -3.30 8.86 14.18
N LEU A 99 -3.19 9.69 15.23
CA LEU A 99 -1.95 10.36 15.62
C LEU A 99 -0.86 9.40 16.07
N SER A 100 -1.21 8.16 16.43
CA SER A 100 -0.24 7.13 16.84
C SER A 100 0.27 6.29 15.67
N ASP A 101 -0.33 6.45 14.47
CA ASP A 101 0.10 5.74 13.28
C ASP A 101 1.38 6.36 12.70
N ILE A 102 2.37 5.53 12.39
CA ILE A 102 3.65 6.01 11.87
C ILE A 102 3.50 6.77 10.55
N PHE A 103 2.51 6.40 9.71
CA PHE A 103 2.26 7.04 8.43
C PHE A 103 1.57 8.39 8.55
N TYR A 104 0.90 8.66 9.68
CA TYR A 104 0.22 9.94 9.90
C TYR A 104 1.19 11.12 9.87
N ASN A 105 2.44 10.94 10.31
CA ASN A 105 3.47 11.98 10.30
C ASN A 105 3.85 12.46 8.88
N TYR A 106 3.44 11.72 7.85
CA TYR A 106 3.70 12.04 6.45
C TYR A 106 2.41 12.35 5.70
N TYR A 107 1.25 12.21 6.35
CA TYR A 107 -0.05 12.46 5.76
C TYR A 107 -0.36 13.97 5.77
N GLY A 108 -0.78 14.50 4.62
CA GLY A 108 -1.10 15.92 4.47
C GLY A 108 0.10 16.82 4.22
N ASP A 109 1.29 16.24 4.08
CA ASP A 109 2.53 16.93 3.73
C ASP A 109 3.08 16.45 2.37
N ASP A 110 3.76 17.33 1.64
CA ASP A 110 4.45 17.01 0.38
C ASP A 110 5.79 16.30 0.65
N ILE A 111 5.74 15.24 1.45
CA ILE A 111 6.89 14.41 1.82
C ILE A 111 6.76 13.06 1.12
N LYS A 112 7.73 12.77 0.26
CA LYS A 112 7.82 11.48 -0.38
C LYS A 112 8.48 10.49 0.58
N ILE A 113 7.87 9.32 0.72
CA ILE A 113 8.38 8.21 1.54
C ILE A 113 8.75 7.02 0.66
N SER A 114 9.64 6.18 1.18
CA SER A 114 9.96 4.86 0.64
C SER A 114 9.84 3.80 1.72
N LEU A 115 9.29 2.64 1.35
CA LEU A 115 9.31 1.44 2.18
C LEU A 115 9.30 0.17 1.36
N TYR A 116 9.78 -0.91 1.98
CA TYR A 116 9.61 -2.24 1.41
C TYR A 116 8.20 -2.76 1.68
N CYS A 117 7.63 -3.50 0.72
CA CYS A 117 6.32 -4.13 0.87
C CYS A 117 6.19 -5.40 0.02
N SER A 118 5.20 -6.22 0.36
CA SER A 118 4.72 -7.32 -0.49
C SER A 118 3.30 -7.04 -0.97
N LEU A 119 2.96 -7.54 -2.16
CA LEU A 119 1.61 -7.47 -2.67
C LEU A 119 0.68 -8.40 -1.87
N TYR A 120 -0.51 -7.95 -1.52
CA TYR A 120 -1.43 -8.72 -0.69
C TYR A 120 -2.74 -9.08 -1.43
N GLN A 121 -3.58 -8.10 -1.75
CA GLN A 121 -4.86 -8.36 -2.43
C GLN A 121 -5.37 -7.12 -3.16
N PHE A 122 -6.29 -7.30 -4.11
CA PHE A 122 -7.05 -6.19 -4.70
C PHE A 122 -8.32 -5.92 -3.90
N ASP A 123 -8.63 -4.65 -3.64
CA ASP A 123 -9.90 -4.20 -3.08
C ASP A 123 -10.87 -3.86 -4.22
N SER A 124 -11.83 -4.74 -4.49
CA SER A 124 -12.78 -4.53 -5.58
C SER A 124 -13.77 -3.40 -5.32
N GLN A 125 -14.01 -3.01 -4.07
CA GLN A 125 -14.93 -1.91 -3.75
C GLN A 125 -14.29 -0.53 -4.02
N ASN A 126 -12.97 -0.45 -3.89
CA ASN A 126 -12.21 0.79 -3.98
C ASN A 126 -11.24 0.81 -5.16
N HIS A 127 -11.32 -0.23 -6.00
CA HIS A 127 -10.49 -0.48 -7.17
C HIS A 127 -8.98 -0.26 -6.98
N GLY A 128 -8.47 -0.61 -5.79
CA GLY A 128 -7.10 -0.36 -5.37
C GLY A 128 -6.39 -1.61 -4.86
N TRP A 129 -5.08 -1.70 -5.08
CA TRP A 129 -4.28 -2.78 -4.50
C TRP A 129 -3.96 -2.53 -3.03
N LYS A 130 -3.83 -3.60 -2.27
CA LYS A 130 -3.31 -3.59 -0.89
C LYS A 130 -1.93 -4.21 -0.88
N ILE A 131 -1.04 -3.60 -0.11
CA ILE A 131 0.30 -4.08 0.15
C ILE A 131 0.48 -4.28 1.66
N PHE A 132 1.36 -5.20 2.04
CA PHE A 132 1.80 -5.36 3.42
C PHE A 132 3.10 -4.56 3.61
N PRO A 133 3.06 -3.42 4.31
CA PRO A 133 4.25 -2.61 4.51
C PRO A 133 5.19 -3.22 5.56
N PHE A 134 6.49 -3.05 5.36
CA PHE A 134 7.52 -3.34 6.36
C PHE A 134 7.87 -2.01 7.04
N GLU A 135 7.05 -1.60 8.01
CA GLU A 135 7.08 -0.28 8.66
C GLU A 135 8.47 0.11 9.18
N THR A 136 9.25 -0.85 9.67
CA THR A 136 10.63 -0.62 10.14
C THR A 136 11.59 -0.14 9.06
N THR A 137 11.18 -0.17 7.80
CA THR A 137 11.97 0.27 6.64
C THR A 137 11.54 1.62 6.09
N LEU A 138 10.49 2.21 6.66
CA LEU A 138 9.97 3.51 6.28
C LEU A 138 11.05 4.59 6.43
N LYS A 139 11.22 5.40 5.39
CA LYS A 139 12.12 6.55 5.37
C LYS A 139 11.62 7.60 4.39
N GLU A 140 12.09 8.83 4.55
CA GLU A 140 11.97 9.87 3.52
C GLU A 140 12.81 9.47 2.29
N ALA A 141 12.28 9.78 1.10
CA ALA A 141 12.82 9.36 -0.20
C ALA A 141 13.65 10.45 -0.87
#